data_AF-R2QM93-F1
#
_entry.id   AF-R2QM93-F1
#
_cell.length_a   1.000
_cell.length_b   1.000
_cell.length_c   1.000
_cell.angle_alpha   90.00
_cell.angle_beta   90.00
_cell.angle_gamma   90.00
#
_symmetry.space_group_name_H-M   'P 1'
#
loop_
_entity.id
_entity.type
_entity.pdbx_description
1 polymer ?
#
loop_
_entity_poly.entity_id
_entity_poly.type
_entity_poly.pdbx_seq_one_letter_code
_entity_poly.pdbx_strand_id
1 'polypeptide(L)'
;MKKYLVLVSTLLLLAACGGSPAVDDSSSSQESSTSVSSSSSQTKESSKQSETTKQSTSSSTTTASQEPAGDNELQQAYPNEQMPSASVVGNAQTISMAASEANNTLTVSYYNTESKLPLNDPQLQNQTPIAQFQRTTYASSAEARNAVAPTFDEGGQAVDLGYNITGYQQSGAGSSYLSWQEGNWNLTVQAININGEDPLPLAQKVVEYLETAFLPVPKDAGQITLSVTGGGYESNVVAWQVDTTVYKTMHTDALSSLQMAVSMKD
;
A
#
# COMPACT_ATOMS: atom_id res chain seq x y z
N MET A 1 -56.82 16.30 20.07
CA MET A 1 -57.72 15.45 19.23
C MET A 1 -56.81 14.53 18.44
N LYS A 2 -56.56 13.27 18.84
CA LYS A 2 -57.18 12.03 18.30
C LYS A 2 -57.44 12.15 16.79
N LYS A 3 -56.89 11.29 15.92
CA LYS A 3 -57.05 9.83 15.90
C LYS A 3 -55.90 9.13 15.15
N TYR A 4 -55.59 7.92 15.61
CA TYR A 4 -54.84 6.88 14.90
C TYR A 4 -55.66 6.32 13.73
N LEU A 5 -54.99 5.86 12.67
CA LEU A 5 -55.51 4.78 11.82
C LEU A 5 -54.39 3.79 11.51
N VAL A 6 -54.57 2.60 12.07
CA VAL A 6 -53.88 1.35 11.76
C VAL A 6 -54.49 0.77 10.49
N LEU A 7 -53.68 0.15 9.62
CA LEU A 7 -54.18 -0.95 8.79
C LEU A 7 -53.12 -2.05 8.64
N VAL A 8 -53.63 -3.27 8.71
CA VAL A 8 -52.99 -4.56 8.99
C VAL A 8 -53.16 -5.48 7.77
N SER A 9 -52.27 -6.48 7.67
CA SER A 9 -52.38 -7.73 6.87
C SER A 9 -52.12 -7.61 5.37
N THR A 10 -51.49 -8.59 4.69
CA THR A 10 -51.69 -10.04 4.84
C THR A 10 -50.48 -10.85 4.34
N LEU A 11 -50.31 -12.02 4.97
CA LEU A 11 -49.51 -13.19 4.62
C LEU A 11 -49.87 -13.79 3.24
N LEU A 12 -48.89 -14.33 2.50
CA LEU A 12 -49.09 -15.43 1.55
C LEU A 12 -47.97 -16.48 1.69
N LEU A 13 -48.38 -17.74 1.56
CA LEU A 13 -47.68 -18.98 1.87
C LEU A 13 -47.36 -19.79 0.58
N LEU A 14 -46.32 -20.64 0.69
CA LEU A 14 -46.14 -22.01 0.14
C LEU A 14 -45.90 -22.26 -1.38
N ALA A 15 -44.76 -22.92 -1.67
CA ALA A 15 -44.57 -24.19 -2.44
C ALA A 15 -43.05 -24.31 -2.80
N ALA A 16 -42.24 -25.34 -2.49
CA ALA A 16 -42.32 -26.81 -2.53
C ALA A 16 -42.21 -27.44 -3.95
N CYS A 17 -40.98 -27.82 -4.34
CA CYS A 17 -40.54 -29.01 -5.14
C CYS A 17 -39.06 -28.77 -5.53
N GLY A 18 -38.09 -29.70 -5.57
CA GLY A 18 -38.09 -31.16 -5.60
C GLY A 18 -37.23 -31.65 -6.78
N GLY A 19 -36.07 -32.27 -6.51
CA GLY A 19 -35.45 -33.38 -7.27
C GLY A 19 -34.77 -33.16 -8.64
N SER A 20 -33.47 -33.50 -8.73
CA SER A 20 -32.60 -33.77 -9.90
C SER A 20 -33.04 -35.02 -10.72
N PRO A 21 -32.28 -35.59 -11.71
CA PRO A 21 -31.09 -35.16 -12.49
C PRO A 21 -31.19 -35.41 -14.04
N ALA A 22 -30.12 -35.03 -14.76
CA ALA A 22 -29.51 -35.57 -16.00
C ALA A 22 -30.36 -35.94 -17.26
N VAL A 23 -29.95 -35.39 -18.41
CA VAL A 23 -29.80 -36.12 -19.68
C VAL A 23 -28.71 -35.49 -20.56
N ASP A 24 -27.88 -36.37 -21.09
CA ASP A 24 -26.73 -36.22 -21.97
C ASP A 24 -27.06 -35.89 -23.45
N ASP A 25 -25.96 -35.52 -24.13
CA ASP A 25 -25.57 -35.85 -25.52
C ASP A 25 -26.13 -35.05 -26.71
N SER A 26 -25.22 -34.40 -27.45
CA SER A 26 -24.70 -34.90 -28.74
C SER A 26 -24.41 -33.81 -29.78
N SER A 27 -23.34 -34.09 -30.55
CA SER A 27 -22.89 -33.53 -31.84
C SER A 27 -21.85 -32.42 -31.76
N SER A 28 -20.54 -32.73 -31.84
CA SER A 28 -19.76 -33.05 -33.05
C SER A 28 -19.64 -31.83 -33.99
N SER A 29 -18.44 -31.35 -34.35
CA SER A 29 -17.49 -32.04 -35.22
C SER A 29 -16.07 -31.44 -35.19
N GLN A 30 -15.07 -32.33 -35.19
CA GLN A 30 -13.81 -32.39 -35.98
C GLN A 30 -12.96 -31.12 -36.19
N GLU A 31 -11.70 -31.05 -35.74
CA GLU A 31 -10.48 -31.83 -36.07
C GLU A 31 -9.67 -31.25 -37.25
N SER A 32 -8.35 -31.16 -37.00
CA SER A 32 -7.19 -31.28 -37.91
C SER A 32 -6.30 -30.03 -37.91
N SER A 33 -4.96 -30.04 -37.86
CA SER A 33 -3.92 -30.99 -37.44
C SER A 33 -2.58 -30.38 -37.88
N THR A 34 -1.53 -30.55 -37.06
CA THR A 34 -0.09 -30.66 -37.43
C THR A 34 0.62 -29.46 -38.09
N SER A 35 1.85 -29.08 -37.69
CA SER A 35 3.02 -29.95 -37.62
C SER A 35 4.18 -29.36 -36.80
N VAL A 36 4.87 -30.31 -36.17
CA VAL A 36 6.19 -30.32 -35.54
C VAL A 36 7.33 -29.70 -36.36
N SER A 37 8.34 -29.18 -35.65
CA SER A 37 9.76 -29.25 -36.06
C SER A 37 10.65 -29.21 -34.83
N SER A 38 11.34 -30.31 -34.62
CA SER A 38 12.42 -30.58 -33.67
C SER A 38 13.74 -29.94 -34.08
N SER A 39 14.59 -29.54 -33.13
CA SER A 39 15.96 -30.09 -33.02
C SER A 39 16.72 -29.57 -31.80
N SER A 40 17.30 -30.54 -31.11
CA SER A 40 18.31 -30.50 -30.05
C SER A 40 19.67 -29.96 -30.51
N SER A 41 20.47 -29.39 -29.60
CA SER A 41 21.68 -30.04 -29.02
C SER A 41 22.76 -29.08 -28.45
N GLN A 42 23.19 -29.40 -27.22
CA GLN A 42 24.58 -29.53 -26.72
C GLN A 42 25.57 -28.34 -26.62
N THR A 43 25.84 -27.98 -25.35
CA THR A 43 27.14 -28.00 -24.61
C THR A 43 28.47 -27.62 -25.26
N LYS A 44 29.20 -26.68 -24.62
CA LYS A 44 30.60 -26.72 -24.08
C LYS A 44 31.21 -25.30 -24.08
N GLU A 45 31.45 -24.70 -22.91
CA GLU A 45 32.71 -24.74 -22.13
C GLU A 45 33.90 -24.03 -22.80
N SER A 46 34.31 -22.88 -22.26
CA SER A 46 35.70 -22.61 -21.81
C SER A 46 35.93 -21.16 -21.38
N SER A 47 36.22 -21.00 -20.09
CA SER A 47 37.47 -20.42 -19.56
C SER A 47 37.98 -19.09 -20.11
N LYS A 48 38.02 -18.06 -19.25
CA LYS A 48 39.27 -17.34 -18.91
C LYS A 48 39.10 -16.42 -17.71
N GLN A 49 39.69 -16.86 -16.60
CA GLN A 49 40.22 -16.05 -15.52
C GLN A 49 41.33 -15.13 -16.07
N SER A 50 41.33 -13.87 -15.66
CA SER A 50 42.54 -13.08 -15.39
C SER A 50 42.19 -11.89 -14.52
N GLU A 51 42.70 -11.93 -13.29
CA GLU A 51 42.94 -10.78 -12.44
C GLU A 51 43.86 -9.80 -13.17
N THR A 52 43.58 -8.50 -13.07
CA THR A 52 44.65 -7.50 -12.97
C THR A 52 44.16 -6.32 -12.15
N THR A 53 44.73 -6.26 -10.96
CA THR A 53 44.80 -5.14 -10.03
C THR A 53 45.22 -3.85 -10.75
N LYS A 54 44.38 -2.83 -10.74
CA LYS A 54 44.81 -1.43 -10.85
C LYS A 54 44.04 -0.56 -9.86
N GLN A 55 44.74 -0.30 -8.77
CA GLN A 55 44.60 0.84 -7.88
C GLN A 55 44.54 2.15 -8.68
N SER A 56 43.44 2.88 -8.53
CA SER A 56 43.33 4.30 -8.87
C SER A 56 42.57 5.01 -7.76
N THR A 57 43.35 5.77 -7.02
CA THR A 57 43.04 6.79 -6.03
C THR A 57 42.08 7.86 -6.58
N SER A 58 41.20 8.36 -5.70
CA SER A 58 40.36 9.57 -5.84
C SER A 58 39.31 9.52 -6.97
N SER A 59 38.01 9.70 -6.71
CA SER A 59 37.46 10.82 -5.97
C SER A 59 36.06 10.44 -5.50
N SER A 60 35.76 10.74 -4.24
CA SER A 60 34.40 10.79 -3.71
C SER A 60 33.60 11.81 -4.52
N THR A 61 32.88 11.35 -5.53
CA THR A 61 31.70 12.06 -6.02
C THR A 61 30.63 11.91 -4.96
N THR A 62 30.66 12.82 -3.98
CA THR A 62 29.46 13.25 -3.30
C THR A 62 28.47 13.65 -4.37
N THR A 63 27.50 12.78 -4.65
CA THR A 63 26.25 13.16 -5.29
C THR A 63 25.60 14.15 -4.33
N ALA A 64 25.90 15.43 -4.53
CA ALA A 64 25.10 16.51 -3.98
C ALA A 64 23.77 16.47 -4.75
N SER A 65 22.90 15.54 -4.36
CA SER A 65 21.47 15.70 -4.56
C SER A 65 21.14 17.04 -3.90
N GLN A 66 20.67 18.00 -4.69
CA GLN A 66 20.13 19.25 -4.14
C GLN A 66 18.96 18.87 -3.23
N GLU A 67 19.26 18.70 -1.94
CA GLU A 67 18.24 18.53 -0.93
C GLU A 67 17.46 19.85 -0.83
N PRO A 68 16.15 19.81 -1.06
CA PRO A 68 15.37 21.03 -1.17
C PRO A 68 15.22 21.67 0.22
N ALA A 69 15.27 23.01 0.30
CA ALA A 69 15.52 23.82 1.50
C ALA A 69 14.81 23.46 2.83
N GLY A 70 13.59 22.91 2.81
CA GLY A 70 12.86 22.48 4.01
C GLY A 70 13.31 21.14 4.62
N ASP A 71 13.96 20.28 3.83
CA ASP A 71 14.37 18.93 4.26
C ASP A 71 15.57 19.06 5.23
N ASN A 72 16.47 20.00 4.93
CA ASN A 72 17.59 20.36 5.80
C ASN A 72 17.14 20.94 7.15
N GLU A 73 16.13 21.81 7.16
CA GLU A 73 15.59 22.38 8.41
C GLU A 73 14.94 21.30 9.27
N LEU A 74 14.19 20.39 8.63
CA LEU A 74 13.54 19.29 9.31
C LEU A 74 14.56 18.28 9.87
N GLN A 75 15.57 17.92 9.09
CA GLN A 75 16.65 17.03 9.53
C GLN A 75 17.46 17.68 10.67
N GLN A 76 17.67 18.99 10.66
CA GLN A 76 18.32 19.69 11.77
C GLN A 76 17.47 19.68 13.04
N ALA A 77 16.15 19.79 12.91
CA ALA A 77 15.23 19.71 14.05
C ALA A 77 15.14 18.28 14.62
N TYR A 78 15.27 17.26 13.76
CA TYR A 78 15.13 15.84 14.13
C TYR A 78 16.28 14.98 13.56
N PRO A 79 17.52 15.15 14.04
CA PRO A 79 18.71 14.60 13.40
C PRO A 79 18.82 13.07 13.43
N ASN A 80 18.13 12.42 14.36
CA ASN A 80 18.13 10.96 14.50
C ASN A 80 16.85 10.32 13.95
N GLU A 81 16.00 11.10 13.29
CA GLU A 81 14.74 10.61 12.76
C GLU A 81 14.91 10.21 11.30
N GLN A 82 14.54 8.98 10.98
CA GLN A 82 14.39 8.56 9.59
C GLN A 82 13.03 9.06 9.10
N MET A 83 13.02 9.81 8.01
CA MET A 83 11.81 10.39 7.44
C MET A 83 11.64 9.95 5.99
N PRO A 84 10.40 9.96 5.45
CA PRO A 84 10.20 9.75 4.04
C PRO A 84 10.95 10.79 3.21
N SER A 85 11.54 10.38 2.10
CA SER A 85 12.15 11.33 1.16
C SER A 85 11.08 12.25 0.57
N ALA A 86 11.27 13.57 0.63
CA ALA A 86 10.32 14.51 0.04
C ALA A 86 10.08 14.28 -1.47
N SER A 87 11.06 13.69 -2.16
CA SER A 87 10.98 13.36 -3.58
C SER A 87 10.00 12.23 -3.92
N VAL A 88 9.67 11.36 -2.95
CA VAL A 88 8.65 10.31 -3.13
C VAL A 88 7.25 10.75 -2.66
N VAL A 89 7.17 11.85 -1.91
CA VAL A 89 5.91 12.45 -1.47
C VAL A 89 5.25 13.24 -2.60
N GLY A 90 6.05 13.84 -3.48
CA GLY A 90 5.54 14.62 -4.60
C GLY A 90 6.67 15.31 -5.34
N ASN A 91 6.35 16.38 -6.07
CA ASN A 91 7.38 17.17 -6.73
C ASN A 91 8.18 17.96 -5.69
N ALA A 92 9.43 17.56 -5.48
CA ALA A 92 10.34 18.12 -4.47
C ALA A 92 10.50 19.66 -4.52
N GLN A 93 10.23 20.29 -5.68
CA GLN A 93 10.32 21.74 -5.86
C GLN A 93 9.06 22.49 -5.39
N THR A 94 7.95 21.78 -5.23
CA THR A 94 6.63 22.31 -4.85
C THR A 94 6.10 21.68 -3.57
N ILE A 95 6.89 20.85 -2.88
CA ILE A 95 6.52 20.31 -1.57
C ILE A 95 7.08 21.21 -0.46
N SER A 96 6.16 21.71 0.36
CA SER A 96 6.45 22.44 1.60
C SER A 96 5.98 21.64 2.80
N MET A 97 6.60 21.85 3.95
CA MET A 97 6.39 21.00 5.13
C MET A 97 6.04 21.82 6.37
N ALA A 98 5.20 21.24 7.22
CA ALA A 98 5.03 21.69 8.60
C ALA A 98 5.28 20.50 9.53
N ALA A 99 6.04 20.73 10.60
CA ALA A 99 6.36 19.72 11.60
C ALA A 99 5.95 20.19 12.99
N SER A 100 5.34 19.29 13.75
CA SER A 100 4.93 19.51 15.13
C SER A 100 5.12 18.25 15.94
N GLU A 101 5.39 18.40 17.23
CA GLU A 101 5.52 17.28 18.15
C GLU A 101 4.64 17.52 19.38
N ALA A 102 3.75 16.57 19.65
CA ALA A 102 2.85 16.60 20.81
C ALA A 102 2.51 15.18 21.23
N ASN A 103 2.37 14.94 22.54
CA ASN A 103 1.99 13.63 23.10
C ASN A 103 2.84 12.45 22.57
N ASN A 104 4.16 12.64 22.48
CA ASN A 104 5.10 11.64 21.95
C ASN A 104 4.90 11.28 20.47
N THR A 105 4.10 12.06 19.74
CA THR A 105 3.89 11.94 18.30
C THR A 105 4.54 13.13 17.60
N LEU A 106 5.55 12.85 16.78
CA LEU A 106 6.01 13.75 15.75
C LEU A 106 5.11 13.60 14.53
N THR A 107 4.56 14.71 14.04
CA THR A 107 3.76 14.78 12.82
C THR A 107 4.42 15.75 11.85
N VAL A 108 4.69 15.26 10.64
CA VAL A 108 5.17 16.06 9.51
C VAL A 108 4.09 16.03 8.43
N SER A 109 3.53 17.20 8.13
CA SER A 109 2.52 17.41 7.10
C SER A 109 3.16 17.97 5.85
N TYR A 110 2.82 17.40 4.70
CA TYR A 110 3.36 17.78 3.40
C TYR A 110 2.27 18.42 2.55
N TYR A 111 2.60 19.56 1.95
CA TYR A 111 1.67 20.40 1.20
C TYR A 111 2.21 20.63 -0.20
N ASN A 112 1.32 20.58 -1.19
CA ASN A 112 1.64 21.01 -2.54
C ASN A 112 1.43 22.53 -2.64
N THR A 113 2.51 23.28 -2.86
CA THR A 113 2.54 24.74 -2.95
C THR A 113 3.04 25.18 -4.33
N GLU A 114 2.84 26.45 -4.73
CA GLU A 114 3.36 26.94 -6.02
C GLU A 114 4.90 26.99 -6.07
N SER A 115 5.52 27.19 -4.91
CA SER A 115 6.97 27.16 -4.71
C SER A 115 7.29 26.69 -3.29
N LYS A 116 8.49 26.16 -3.08
CA LYS A 116 8.92 25.67 -1.76
C LYS A 116 8.97 26.81 -0.74
N LEU A 117 8.26 26.63 0.36
CA LEU A 117 8.24 27.52 1.52
C LEU A 117 9.17 26.99 2.63
N PRO A 118 9.62 27.86 3.56
CA PRO A 118 10.33 27.43 4.77
C PRO A 118 9.50 26.45 5.61
N LEU A 119 10.18 25.65 6.45
CA LEU A 119 9.51 24.76 7.39
C LEU A 119 8.56 25.56 8.31
N ASN A 120 7.33 25.07 8.49
CA ASN A 120 6.30 25.72 9.32
C ASN A 120 5.86 27.12 8.84
N ASP A 121 5.95 27.42 7.55
CA ASP A 121 5.46 28.68 7.01
C ASP A 121 3.96 28.90 7.33
N PRO A 122 3.55 30.09 7.84
CA PRO A 122 2.16 30.39 8.19
C PRO A 122 1.15 30.19 7.05
N GLN A 123 1.58 30.28 5.78
CA GLN A 123 0.73 30.03 4.61
C GLN A 123 0.20 28.58 4.55
N LEU A 124 0.82 27.64 5.27
CA LEU A 124 0.41 26.24 5.32
C LEU A 124 -0.80 26.00 6.24
N GLN A 125 -1.09 26.90 7.18
CA GLN A 125 -2.13 26.70 8.21
C GLN A 125 -3.55 26.54 7.65
N ASN A 126 -3.81 27.09 6.45
CA ASN A 126 -5.12 27.03 5.78
C ASN A 126 -5.13 26.06 4.58
N GLN A 127 -4.06 25.29 4.38
CA GLN A 127 -3.97 24.32 3.30
C GLN A 127 -4.30 22.92 3.78
N THR A 128 -4.77 22.07 2.86
CA THR A 128 -4.95 20.64 3.13
C THR A 128 -3.66 19.92 2.73
N PRO A 129 -3.03 19.17 3.64
CA PRO A 129 -1.85 18.40 3.28
C PRO A 129 -2.23 17.28 2.30
N ILE A 130 -1.30 16.93 1.41
CA ILE A 130 -1.44 15.79 0.49
C ILE A 130 -0.91 14.49 1.12
N ALA A 131 -0.10 14.62 2.16
CA ALA A 131 0.54 13.51 2.84
C ALA A 131 0.87 13.88 4.30
N GLN A 132 1.00 12.84 5.13
CA GLN A 132 1.55 12.97 6.47
C GLN A 132 2.50 11.83 6.79
N PHE A 133 3.53 12.16 7.56
CA PHE A 133 4.37 11.22 8.27
C PHE A 133 4.13 11.39 9.77
N GLN A 134 4.00 10.28 10.48
CA GLN A 134 3.92 10.27 11.94
C GLN A 134 4.89 9.26 12.54
N ARG A 135 5.53 9.66 13.64
CA ARG A 135 6.26 8.77 14.53
C ARG A 135 5.74 8.92 15.95
N THR A 136 5.20 7.85 16.50
CA THR A 136 4.69 7.83 17.88
C THR A 136 5.47 6.83 18.74
N THR A 137 5.93 7.27 19.91
CA THR A 137 6.55 6.38 20.92
C THR A 137 5.53 5.97 21.97
N TYR A 138 5.46 4.67 22.27
CA TYR A 138 4.57 4.07 23.26
C TYR A 138 5.33 3.58 24.49
N ALA A 139 4.63 3.24 25.57
CA ALA A 139 5.28 2.77 26.80
C ALA A 139 5.81 1.33 26.66
N SER A 140 5.30 0.55 25.70
CA SER A 140 5.74 -0.83 25.47
C SER A 140 5.58 -1.27 24.01
N SER A 141 6.29 -2.33 23.64
CA SER A 141 6.18 -2.99 22.32
C SER A 141 4.76 -3.50 22.06
N ALA A 142 4.06 -3.96 23.11
CA ALA A 142 2.68 -4.43 22.99
C ALA A 142 1.71 -3.29 22.68
N GLU A 143 1.88 -2.12 23.31
CA GLU A 143 1.08 -0.93 22.99
C GLU A 143 1.34 -0.44 21.57
N ALA A 144 2.61 -0.39 21.15
CA ALA A 144 2.99 -0.02 19.80
C ALA A 144 2.37 -0.97 18.76
N ARG A 145 2.46 -2.29 18.99
CA ARG A 145 1.80 -3.30 18.15
C ARG A 145 0.30 -3.09 18.07
N ASN A 146 -0.37 -2.83 19.20
CA ASN A 146 -1.81 -2.58 19.23
C ASN A 146 -2.19 -1.32 18.45
N ALA A 147 -1.34 -0.29 18.45
CA ALA A 147 -1.57 0.95 17.72
C ALA A 147 -1.36 0.85 16.19
N VAL A 148 -0.63 -0.17 15.72
CA VAL A 148 -0.63 -0.56 14.30
C VAL A 148 -1.97 -1.16 13.90
N ALA A 149 -2.66 -1.82 14.84
CA ALA A 149 -3.94 -2.50 14.64
C ALA A 149 -3.94 -3.47 13.43
N PRO A 150 -3.03 -4.47 13.41
CA PRO A 150 -2.93 -5.41 12.30
C PRO A 150 -4.23 -6.22 12.15
N THR A 151 -4.77 -6.24 10.95
CA THR A 151 -5.97 -7.01 10.59
C THR A 151 -5.73 -7.78 9.31
N PHE A 152 -6.06 -9.07 9.32
CA PHE A 152 -6.02 -9.92 8.14
C PHE A 152 -7.29 -10.76 8.11
N ASP A 153 -7.93 -10.81 6.95
CA ASP A 153 -9.16 -11.56 6.76
C ASP A 153 -9.05 -12.44 5.51
N GLU A 154 -8.98 -13.75 5.76
CA GLU A 154 -8.90 -14.81 4.74
C GLU A 154 -10.26 -15.44 4.41
N GLY A 155 -11.36 -14.94 4.99
CA GLY A 155 -12.71 -15.49 4.81
C GLY A 155 -13.34 -15.25 3.44
N GLY A 156 -12.62 -14.59 2.52
CA GLY A 156 -13.12 -14.17 1.20
C GLY A 156 -12.88 -15.17 0.07
N GLN A 157 -13.33 -14.79 -1.13
CA GLN A 157 -13.00 -15.49 -2.36
C GLN A 157 -11.50 -15.35 -2.65
N ALA A 158 -10.80 -16.47 -2.82
CA ALA A 158 -9.41 -16.45 -3.27
C ALA A 158 -9.29 -15.86 -4.69
N VAL A 159 -8.33 -14.96 -4.87
CA VAL A 159 -7.98 -14.33 -6.14
C VAL A 159 -6.46 -14.32 -6.32
N ASP A 160 -6.01 -14.45 -7.56
CA ASP A 160 -4.59 -14.41 -7.91
C ASP A 160 -4.11 -12.96 -8.03
N LEU A 161 -3.12 -12.58 -7.23
CA LEU A 161 -2.49 -11.26 -7.28
C LEU A 161 -1.23 -11.24 -8.16
N GLY A 162 -0.87 -12.38 -8.76
CA GLY A 162 0.42 -12.58 -9.42
C GLY A 162 1.51 -12.98 -8.43
N TYR A 163 2.71 -13.29 -8.95
CA TYR A 163 3.90 -13.59 -8.13
C TYR A 163 3.71 -14.73 -7.09
N ASN A 164 2.79 -15.66 -7.35
CA ASN A 164 2.36 -16.71 -6.42
C ASN A 164 1.74 -16.19 -5.11
N ILE A 165 1.18 -14.98 -5.13
CA ILE A 165 0.48 -14.36 -4.01
C ILE A 165 -1.03 -14.53 -4.22
N THR A 166 -1.69 -15.10 -3.22
CA THR A 166 -3.16 -15.24 -3.17
C THR A 166 -3.73 -14.19 -2.24
N GLY A 167 -4.69 -13.40 -2.74
CA GLY A 167 -5.51 -12.50 -1.95
C GLY A 167 -6.90 -13.06 -1.69
N TYR A 168 -7.59 -12.49 -0.71
CA TYR A 168 -8.94 -12.89 -0.30
C TYR A 168 -9.87 -11.69 -0.42
N GLN A 169 -10.81 -11.76 -1.36
CA GLN A 169 -11.76 -10.70 -1.66
C GLN A 169 -13.10 -10.95 -0.97
N GLN A 170 -13.58 -9.96 -0.24
CA GLN A 170 -14.91 -9.94 0.36
C GLN A 170 -15.69 -8.74 -0.14
N SER A 171 -16.95 -8.98 -0.50
CA SER A 171 -17.84 -7.95 -1.02
C SER A 171 -19.11 -7.89 -0.17
N GLY A 172 -19.49 -6.69 0.24
CA GLY A 172 -20.72 -6.43 1.00
C GLY A 172 -21.53 -5.26 0.44
N ALA A 173 -22.53 -4.82 1.19
CA ALA A 173 -23.30 -3.63 0.84
C ALA A 173 -22.42 -2.38 1.02
N GLY A 174 -22.00 -1.77 -0.10
CA GLY A 174 -21.30 -0.48 -0.14
C GLY A 174 -19.82 -0.56 -0.50
N SER A 175 -19.08 -1.56 -0.01
CA SER A 175 -17.64 -1.71 -0.26
C SER A 175 -17.22 -3.17 -0.46
N SER A 176 -16.10 -3.34 -1.16
CA SER A 176 -15.35 -4.58 -1.21
C SER A 176 -13.95 -4.36 -0.64
N TYR A 177 -13.40 -5.43 -0.09
CA TYR A 177 -12.07 -5.47 0.52
C TYR A 177 -11.31 -6.64 -0.05
N LEU A 178 -10.06 -6.41 -0.43
CA LEU A 178 -9.14 -7.45 -0.88
C LEU A 178 -7.93 -7.43 0.03
N SER A 179 -7.72 -8.52 0.76
CA SER A 179 -6.63 -8.61 1.74
C SER A 179 -5.66 -9.74 1.41
N TRP A 180 -4.39 -9.54 1.72
CA TRP A 180 -3.34 -10.56 1.65
C TRP A 180 -2.28 -10.27 2.72
N GLN A 181 -1.37 -11.21 2.92
CA GLN A 181 -0.31 -11.10 3.90
C GLN A 181 1.05 -11.39 3.27
N GLU A 182 2.05 -10.57 3.59
CA GLU A 182 3.44 -10.73 3.17
C GLU A 182 4.36 -10.58 4.39
N GLY A 183 4.86 -11.70 4.91
CA GLY A 183 5.66 -11.70 6.14
C GLY A 183 4.88 -11.12 7.34
N ASN A 184 5.43 -10.07 7.95
CA ASN A 184 4.81 -9.35 9.08
C ASN A 184 3.85 -8.23 8.64
N TRP A 185 3.59 -8.09 7.33
CA TRP A 185 2.67 -7.10 6.78
C TRP A 185 1.33 -7.72 6.44
N ASN A 186 0.27 -7.10 6.95
CA ASN A 186 -1.08 -7.31 6.45
C ASN A 186 -1.44 -6.17 5.51
N LEU A 187 -2.04 -6.49 4.37
CA LEU A 187 -2.41 -5.53 3.34
C LEU A 187 -3.91 -5.66 3.06
N THR A 188 -4.57 -4.52 2.91
CA THR A 188 -5.98 -4.45 2.51
C THR A 188 -6.19 -3.30 1.52
N VAL A 189 -6.83 -3.61 0.39
CA VAL A 189 -7.34 -2.63 -0.56
C VAL A 189 -8.86 -2.56 -0.43
N GLN A 190 -9.38 -1.36 -0.18
CA GLN A 190 -10.80 -1.05 -0.16
C GLN A 190 -11.24 -0.48 -1.51
N ALA A 191 -12.41 -0.90 -1.98
CA ALA A 191 -13.09 -0.33 -3.14
C ALA A 191 -14.55 0.00 -2.83
N ILE A 192 -15.08 1.04 -3.46
CA ILE A 192 -16.46 1.50 -3.30
C ILE A 192 -17.36 0.86 -4.36
N ASN A 193 -18.19 -0.11 -3.95
CA ASN A 193 -19.03 -0.89 -4.86
C ASN A 193 -20.07 -0.03 -5.59
N ILE A 194 -20.61 1.02 -4.94
CA ILE A 194 -21.60 1.92 -5.57
C ILE A 194 -21.00 2.72 -6.74
N ASN A 195 -19.69 2.93 -6.73
CA ASN A 195 -18.95 3.56 -7.83
C ASN A 195 -18.55 2.55 -8.92
N GLY A 196 -18.83 1.25 -8.73
CA GLY A 196 -18.37 0.19 -9.62
C GLY A 196 -16.86 -0.06 -9.53
N GLU A 197 -16.23 0.29 -8.41
CA GLU A 197 -14.80 0.08 -8.20
C GLU A 197 -14.46 -1.38 -7.91
N ASP A 198 -13.26 -1.79 -8.31
CA ASP A 198 -12.70 -3.12 -8.11
C ASP A 198 -11.35 -2.99 -7.40
N PRO A 199 -11.11 -3.67 -6.26
CA PRO A 199 -9.85 -3.58 -5.54
C PRO A 199 -8.71 -4.36 -6.22
N LEU A 200 -9.02 -5.32 -7.10
CA LEU A 200 -8.03 -6.24 -7.68
C LEU A 200 -6.92 -5.55 -8.48
N PRO A 201 -7.20 -4.59 -9.40
CA PRO A 201 -6.14 -3.94 -10.17
C PRO A 201 -5.14 -3.17 -9.31
N LEU A 202 -5.61 -2.50 -8.25
CA LEU A 202 -4.71 -1.80 -7.32
C LEU A 202 -3.88 -2.79 -6.50
N ALA A 203 -4.48 -3.88 -6.00
CA ALA A 203 -3.75 -4.90 -5.26
C ALA A 203 -2.63 -5.54 -6.10
N GLN A 204 -2.90 -5.90 -7.36
CA GLN A 204 -1.89 -6.42 -8.28
C GLN A 204 -0.75 -5.42 -8.52
N LYS A 205 -1.08 -4.13 -8.66
CA LYS A 205 -0.07 -3.07 -8.81
C LYS A 205 0.80 -2.89 -7.57
N VAL A 206 0.21 -3.07 -6.37
CA VAL A 206 0.95 -3.03 -5.11
C VAL A 206 1.90 -4.21 -5.01
N VAL A 207 1.41 -5.43 -5.28
CA VAL A 207 2.25 -6.64 -5.31
C VAL A 207 3.41 -6.45 -6.29
N GLU A 208 3.12 -6.07 -7.54
CA GLU A 208 4.15 -5.82 -8.56
C GLU A 208 5.21 -4.80 -8.11
N TYR A 209 4.79 -3.72 -7.44
CA TYR A 209 5.72 -2.73 -6.91
C TYR A 209 6.63 -3.33 -5.81
N LEU A 210 6.05 -4.07 -4.86
CA LEU A 210 6.75 -4.62 -3.70
C LEU A 210 7.74 -5.75 -4.05
N GLU A 211 7.58 -6.40 -5.20
CA GLU A 211 8.58 -7.35 -5.73
C GLU A 211 9.95 -6.72 -5.98
N THR A 212 9.99 -5.40 -6.19
CA THR A 212 11.25 -4.66 -6.42
C THR A 212 11.55 -3.62 -5.34
N ALA A 213 10.58 -3.32 -4.48
CA ALA A 213 10.63 -2.28 -3.47
C ALA A 213 10.42 -2.86 -2.07
N PHE A 214 11.47 -2.77 -1.23
CA PHE A 214 11.44 -3.36 0.10
C PHE A 214 10.87 -2.39 1.13
N LEU A 215 9.77 -2.79 1.78
CA LEU A 215 9.25 -2.11 2.95
C LEU A 215 10.22 -2.24 4.15
N PRO A 216 10.21 -1.29 5.08
CA PRO A 216 10.83 -1.48 6.39
C PRO A 216 10.32 -2.76 7.05
N VAL A 217 11.18 -3.48 7.75
CA VAL A 217 10.82 -4.75 8.40
C VAL A 217 10.17 -4.46 9.74
N PRO A 218 8.84 -4.70 9.92
CA PRO A 218 8.19 -4.51 11.20
C PRO A 218 8.69 -5.57 12.19
N LYS A 219 8.81 -5.18 13.47
CA LYS A 219 9.19 -6.11 14.52
C LYS A 219 8.14 -7.20 14.71
N ASP A 220 6.91 -6.78 15.00
CA ASP A 220 5.78 -7.68 15.26
C ASP A 220 4.58 -7.47 14.33
N ALA A 221 4.35 -6.23 13.86
CA ALA A 221 3.16 -5.90 13.07
C ALA A 221 3.38 -4.74 12.10
N GLY A 222 2.98 -4.95 10.86
CA GLY A 222 2.73 -3.92 9.86
C GLY A 222 1.31 -4.03 9.29
N GLN A 223 0.68 -2.90 9.02
CA GLN A 223 -0.62 -2.79 8.38
C GLN A 223 -0.56 -1.78 7.25
N ILE A 224 -1.04 -2.19 6.07
CA ILE A 224 -1.24 -1.33 4.91
C ILE A 224 -2.73 -1.33 4.59
N THR A 225 -3.32 -0.15 4.55
CA THR A 225 -4.72 0.04 4.16
C THR A 225 -4.75 1.07 3.06
N LEU A 226 -5.24 0.68 1.89
CA LEU A 226 -5.29 1.51 0.69
C LEU A 226 -6.71 1.58 0.16
N SER A 227 -7.05 2.65 -0.54
CA SER A 227 -8.34 2.81 -1.21
C SER A 227 -8.15 2.96 -2.72
N VAL A 228 -9.01 2.33 -3.52
CA VAL A 228 -9.03 2.50 -4.99
C VAL A 228 -9.26 3.96 -5.36
N THR A 229 -10.32 4.55 -4.80
CA THR A 229 -10.52 5.99 -4.83
C THR A 229 -10.20 6.54 -3.45
N GLY A 230 -9.13 7.31 -3.35
CA GLY A 230 -8.78 8.01 -2.11
C GLY A 230 -9.80 9.10 -1.76
N GLY A 231 -9.92 9.38 -0.46
CA GLY A 231 -10.45 10.65 0.06
C GLY A 231 -9.28 11.59 0.37
N GLY A 232 -9.17 11.99 1.64
CA GLY A 232 -7.98 12.68 2.16
C GLY A 232 -6.76 11.76 2.24
N TYR A 233 -5.62 12.32 2.66
CA TYR A 233 -4.37 11.57 2.82
C TYR A 233 -4.49 10.40 3.80
N GLU A 234 -5.42 10.46 4.75
CA GLU A 234 -5.72 9.39 5.69
C GLU A 234 -6.35 8.13 5.06
N SER A 235 -6.72 8.17 3.78
CA SER A 235 -7.34 7.04 3.09
C SER A 235 -6.34 5.95 2.70
N ASN A 236 -5.06 6.31 2.57
CA ASN A 236 -3.98 5.36 2.29
C ASN A 236 -2.95 5.47 3.40
N VAL A 237 -2.85 4.42 4.22
CA VAL A 237 -2.04 4.39 5.43
C VAL A 237 -1.12 3.18 5.37
N VAL A 238 0.16 3.41 5.61
CA VAL A 238 1.16 2.36 5.85
C VAL A 238 1.70 2.56 7.26
N ALA A 239 1.44 1.61 8.14
CA ALA A 239 1.80 1.68 9.54
C ALA A 239 2.65 0.47 9.95
N TRP A 240 3.78 0.69 10.61
CA TRP A 240 4.61 -0.39 11.14
C TRP A 240 5.23 -0.02 12.47
N GLN A 241 5.52 -1.06 13.25
CA GLN A 241 6.12 -0.94 14.56
C GLN A 241 7.55 -1.45 14.57
N VAL A 242 8.43 -0.68 15.23
CA VAL A 242 9.80 -1.05 15.59
C VAL A 242 9.94 -0.82 17.09
N ASP A 243 10.12 -1.91 17.84
CA ASP A 243 10.15 -1.91 19.31
C ASP A 243 8.96 -1.12 19.92
N THR A 244 9.20 -0.01 20.59
CA THR A 244 8.15 0.82 21.21
C THR A 244 7.61 1.92 20.29
N THR A 245 8.07 1.99 19.05
CA THR A 245 7.77 3.10 18.14
C THR A 245 6.89 2.64 16.98
N VAL A 246 5.88 3.43 16.63
CA VAL A 246 5.07 3.25 15.43
C VAL A 246 5.35 4.38 14.45
N TYR A 247 5.63 3.98 13.23
CA TYR A 247 5.73 4.87 12.08
C TYR A 247 4.45 4.74 11.25
N LYS A 248 3.95 5.87 10.73
CA LYS A 248 2.85 5.91 9.78
C LYS A 248 3.18 6.85 8.63
N THR A 249 3.04 6.37 7.41
CA THR A 249 3.01 7.22 6.21
C THR A 249 1.60 7.22 5.64
N MET A 250 1.15 8.39 5.24
CA MET A 250 -0.20 8.64 4.74
C MET A 250 -0.13 9.52 3.51
N HIS A 251 -0.92 9.22 2.48
CA HIS A 251 -0.88 9.96 1.23
C HIS A 251 -2.22 9.86 0.48
N THR A 252 -2.58 10.88 -0.30
CA THR A 252 -3.82 10.87 -1.11
C THR A 252 -3.78 9.82 -2.23
N ASP A 253 -2.62 9.60 -2.83
CA ASP A 253 -2.29 8.46 -3.71
C ASP A 253 -1.81 7.22 -2.94
N ALA A 254 -2.35 6.05 -3.28
CA ALA A 254 -2.06 4.79 -2.64
C ALA A 254 -0.60 4.33 -2.80
N LEU A 255 -0.03 4.42 -4.01
CA LEU A 255 1.36 3.99 -4.23
C LEU A 255 2.35 4.95 -3.59
N SER A 256 2.09 6.26 -3.61
CA SER A 256 2.94 7.22 -2.94
C SER A 256 3.00 6.97 -1.41
N SER A 257 1.92 6.50 -0.78
CA SER A 257 1.97 6.12 0.65
C SER A 257 2.95 4.97 0.93
N LEU A 258 3.04 4.00 0.00
CA LEU A 258 4.00 2.90 0.04
C LEU A 258 5.42 3.39 -0.28
N GLN A 259 5.58 4.22 -1.30
CA GLN A 259 6.88 4.78 -1.66
C GLN A 259 7.49 5.59 -0.51
N MET A 260 6.66 6.33 0.23
CA MET A 260 7.07 7.01 1.46
C MET A 260 7.65 6.01 2.47
N ALA A 261 6.95 4.91 2.76
CA ALA A 261 7.43 3.88 3.70
C ALA A 261 8.71 3.19 3.17
N VAL A 262 8.75 2.81 1.90
CA VAL A 262 9.93 2.20 1.25
C VAL A 262 11.15 3.11 1.32
N SER A 263 10.97 4.44 1.21
CA SER A 263 12.08 5.39 1.32
C SER A 263 12.68 5.49 2.73
N MET A 264 12.00 4.93 3.73
CA MET A 264 12.45 4.85 5.12
C MET A 264 13.10 3.50 5.46
N LYS A 265 13.46 2.69 4.46
CA LYS A 265 14.25 1.50 4.70
C LYS A 265 15.72 1.89 4.92
N ASP A 266 16.41 1.16 5.79
CA ASP A 266 17.86 1.25 5.98
C ASP A 266 18.66 0.76 4.76
#